data_AF-A0A2K2VBS7-F1
#
_entry.id   AF-A0A2K2VBS7-F1
#
_cell.length_a   1.000
_cell.length_b   1.000
_cell.length_c   1.000
_cell.angle_alpha   90.00
_cell.angle_beta   90.00
_cell.angle_gamma   90.00
#
_symmetry.space_group_name_H-M   'P 1'
#
loop_
_entity.id
_entity.type
_entity.pdbx_description
1 polymer ?
#
loop_
_entity_poly.entity_id
_entity_poly.type
_entity_poly.pdbx_seq_one_letter_code
_entity_poly.pdbx_strand_id
1 'polypeptide(L)' 'MVRKIIESRLVDNYEAAKILKEKLGSEGGQQNPIVARTEEFLSQVATKCDYEKSREVLNELMEIGISRETAIMLLNTLPT' A
#
# COMPACT_ATOMS: atom_id res chain seq x y z
N MET A 1 -20.83 16.87 -14.42
CA MET A 1 -20.05 15.91 -15.24
C MET A 1 -19.58 14.81 -14.31
N VAL A 2 -20.10 13.58 -14.45
CA VAL A 2 -19.72 12.47 -13.56
C VAL A 2 -18.40 11.89 -14.08
N ARG A 3 -17.35 11.92 -13.26
CA ARG A 3 -16.06 11.30 -13.60
C ARG A 3 -16.22 9.78 -13.46
N LYS A 4 -15.85 9.02 -14.49
CA LYS A 4 -15.87 7.55 -14.47
C LYS A 4 -14.51 7.01 -14.02
N ILE A 5 -14.50 6.03 -13.13
CA ILE A 5 -13.30 5.26 -12.78
C ILE A 5 -13.05 4.25 -13.90
N ILE A 6 -11.86 4.31 -14.50
CA ILE A 6 -11.46 3.44 -15.62
C ILE A 6 -10.88 2.13 -15.09
N GLU A 7 -10.09 2.20 -14.02
CA GLU A 7 -9.43 1.05 -13.41
C GLU A 7 -9.29 1.28 -11.90
N SER A 8 -9.49 0.23 -11.12
CA SER A 8 -9.25 0.21 -9.68
C SER A 8 -8.60 -1.10 -9.30
N ARG A 9 -7.52 -1.03 -8.52
CA ARG A 9 -6.88 -2.21 -7.93
C ARG A 9 -6.61 -1.99 -6.45
N LEU A 10 -6.68 -3.06 -5.69
CA LEU A 10 -6.21 -3.06 -4.31
C LEU A 10 -4.68 -3.01 -4.29
N VAL A 11 -4.18 -2.30 -3.28
CA VAL A 11 -2.76 -2.14 -2.95
C VAL A 11 -2.56 -2.58 -1.50
N ASP A 12 -1.40 -3.15 -1.20
CA ASP A 12 -1.02 -3.48 0.17
C ASP A 12 -0.48 -2.26 0.93
N ASN A 13 -0.24 -2.43 2.23
CA ASN A 13 0.24 -1.35 3.10
C ASN A 13 1.63 -0.81 2.69
N TYR A 14 2.49 -1.64 2.08
CA TYR A 14 3.85 -1.25 1.69
C TYR A 14 3.81 -0.42 0.40
N GLU A 15 3.01 -0.83 -0.58
CA GLU A 15 2.74 -0.05 -1.79
C GLU A 15 2.07 1.28 -1.45
N ALA A 16 1.08 1.27 -0.55
CA ALA A 16 0.43 2.50 -0.09
C ALA A 16 1.43 3.45 0.57
N ALA A 17 2.35 2.95 1.39
CA ALA A 17 3.39 3.76 2.04
C ALA A 17 4.32 4.43 1.03
N LYS A 18 4.72 3.71 -0.03
CA LYS A 18 5.56 4.25 -1.11
C LYS A 18 4.85 5.37 -1.86
N ILE A 19 3.60 5.13 -2.30
CA ILE A 19 2.79 6.13 -3.01
C ILE A 19 2.63 7.40 -2.16
N LEU A 20 2.35 7.24 -0.87
CA LEU A 20 2.12 8.36 0.03
C LEU A 20 3.38 9.19 0.22
N LYS A 21 4.55 8.55 0.44
CA LYS A 21 5.84 9.23 0.55
C LYS A 21 6.22 9.99 -0.71
N GLU A 22 6.03 9.38 -1.89
CA GLU A 22 6.30 10.03 -3.18
C GLU A 22 5.43 11.27 -3.38
N LYS A 23 4.14 11.20 -3.01
CA LYS A 23 3.21 12.33 -3.13
C LYS A 23 3.50 13.44 -2.13
N LEU A 24 3.80 13.10 -0.87
CA LEU A 24 4.12 14.07 0.17
C LEU A 24 5.46 14.76 -0.05
N GLY A 25 6.49 14.05 -0.52
CA GLY A 25 7.78 14.65 -0.87
C GLY A 25 7.70 15.64 -2.04
N SER A 26 6.62 15.59 -2.82
CA SER A 26 6.39 16.45 -3.99
C SER A 26 5.54 17.70 -3.67
N GLU A 27 4.78 17.70 -2.56
CA GLU A 27 3.87 18.78 -2.20
C GLU A 27 4.30 19.44 -0.88
N GLY A 28 4.96 20.60 -0.98
CA GLY A 28 5.34 21.44 0.18
C GLY A 28 4.16 22.17 0.84
N GLY A 29 2.99 21.54 0.93
CA GLY A 29 1.74 22.11 1.45
C GLY A 29 1.32 21.51 2.80
N GLN A 30 0.50 22.26 3.55
CA GLN A 30 -0.08 21.82 4.83
C GLN A 30 -0.70 20.43 4.72
N GLN A 31 -0.14 19.47 5.44
CA GLN A 31 -0.60 18.08 5.43
C GLN A 31 -2.02 17.99 6.00
N ASN A 32 -2.92 17.37 5.23
CA ASN A 32 -4.24 16.99 5.73
C ASN A 32 -4.06 16.03 6.92
N PRO A 33 -4.72 16.26 8.08
CA PRO A 33 -4.53 15.45 9.28
C PRO A 33 -4.87 13.96 9.07
N ILE A 34 -5.79 13.63 8.15
CA ILE A 34 -6.08 12.24 7.78
C ILE A 34 -4.88 11.63 7.07
N VAL A 35 -4.29 12.35 6.12
CA VAL A 35 -3.11 11.91 5.36
C VAL A 35 -1.91 11.72 6.28
N ALA A 36 -1.66 12.65 7.20
CA ALA A 36 -0.59 12.54 8.19
C ALA A 36 -0.77 11.32 9.10
N ARG A 37 -2.00 11.08 9.58
CA ARG A 37 -2.30 9.91 10.42
C ARG A 37 -2.16 8.59 9.64
N THR A 38 -2.54 8.58 8.37
CA THR A 38 -2.35 7.42 7.49
C THR A 38 -0.86 7.18 7.23
N GLU A 39 -0.06 8.23 7.00
CA GLU A 39 1.40 8.11 6.87
C GLU A 39 2.03 7.54 8.14
N GLU A 40 1.65 8.06 9.31
CA GLU A 40 2.14 7.56 10.59
C GLU A 40 1.86 6.07 10.74
N PHE A 41 0.61 5.64 10.52
CA PHE A 41 0.25 4.22 10.56
C PHE A 41 1.06 3.38 9.56
N LEU A 42 1.12 3.83 8.30
CA LEU A 42 1.83 3.10 7.25
C LEU A 42 3.34 3.06 7.51
N SER A 43 3.93 4.08 8.12
CA SER A 43 5.34 4.07 8.50
C SER A 43 5.64 3.04 9.59
N GLN A 44 4.71 2.81 10.53
CA GLN A 44 4.83 1.78 11.55
C GLN A 44 4.72 0.37 10.96
N VAL A 45 3.81 0.18 10.00
CA VAL A 45 3.61 -1.12 9.32
C VAL A 45 4.74 -1.41 8.32
N ALA A 46 5.16 -0.42 7.54
CA ALA A 46 6.16 -0.54 6.48
C ALA A 46 7.61 -0.57 6.97
N THR A 47 7.87 -0.63 8.28
CA THR A 47 9.21 -0.92 8.83
C THR A 47 9.63 -2.38 8.67
N LYS A 48 8.67 -3.25 8.34
CA LYS A 48 8.76 -4.70 8.49
C LYS A 48 9.13 -5.43 7.19
N CYS A 49 8.90 -4.79 6.04
CA CYS A 49 9.21 -5.34 4.72
C CYS A 49 9.45 -4.19 3.73
N ASP A 50 10.40 -4.36 2.81
CA ASP A 50 10.61 -3.41 1.72
C ASP A 50 9.50 -3.58 0.66
N TYR A 51 9.16 -2.49 -0.04
CA TYR A 51 8.13 -2.49 -1.08
C TYR A 51 8.42 -3.55 -2.15
N GLU A 52 9.65 -3.64 -2.64
CA GLU A 52 10.00 -4.62 -3.68
C GLU A 52 9.80 -6.05 -3.17
N LYS A 53 10.14 -6.31 -1.91
CA LYS A 53 9.96 -7.64 -1.33
C LYS A 53 8.50 -7.99 -1.08
N SER A 54 7.68 -7.03 -0.65
CA SER A 54 6.23 -7.22 -0.53
C SER A 54 5.59 -7.58 -1.87
N ARG A 55 6.08 -6.99 -2.96
CA ARG A 55 5.60 -7.24 -4.32
C ARG A 55 6.01 -8.62 -4.83
N GLU A 56 7.23 -9.07 -4.54
CA GLU A 56 7.66 -10.44 -4.82
C GLU A 56 6.75 -11.45 -4.14
N VAL A 57 6.53 -11.30 -2.83
CA VAL A 57 5.67 -12.21 -2.05
C VAL A 57 4.23 -12.18 -2.56
N LEU A 58 3.70 -11.01 -2.94
CA LEU A 58 2.37 -10.91 -3.54
C LEU A 58 2.27 -11.75 -4.82
N ASN A 59 3.27 -11.66 -5.70
CA ASN A 59 3.31 -12.44 -6.94
C ASN A 59 3.42 -13.94 -6.64
N GLU A 60 4.28 -14.34 -5.71
CA GLU A 60 4.42 -15.75 -5.29
C GLU A 60 3.09 -16.31 -4.76
N LEU A 61 2.37 -15.55 -3.92
CA LEU A 61 1.05 -15.93 -3.42
C LEU A 61 0.03 -16.07 -4.56
N MET A 62 0.07 -15.18 -5.54
CA MET A 62 -0.81 -15.25 -6.70
C MET A 62 -0.47 -16.44 -7.62
N GLU A 63 0.80 -16.78 -7.78
CA GLU A 63 1.26 -17.93 -8.58
C GLU A 63 0.79 -19.27 -8.02
N ILE A 64 0.68 -19.40 -6.70
CA ILE A 64 0.11 -20.59 -6.05
C ILE A 64 -1.43 -20.61 -6.05
N GLY A 65 -2.08 -19.65 -6.72
CA GLY A 65 -3.52 -19.61 -6.92
C GLY A 65 -4.31 -18.84 -5.86
N ILE A 66 -3.65 -18.08 -4.98
CA ILE A 66 -4.35 -17.22 -4.02
C ILE A 66 -4.85 -15.96 -4.75
N SER A 67 -6.11 -15.59 -4.51
CA SER A 67 -6.66 -14.36 -5.08
C SER A 67 -5.86 -13.13 -4.65
N ARG A 68 -5.79 -12.09 -5.49
CA ARG A 68 -5.05 -10.88 -5.17
C ARG A 68 -5.56 -10.23 -3.88
N GLU A 69 -6.88 -10.21 -3.66
CA GLU A 69 -7.51 -9.70 -2.44
C GLU A 69 -6.99 -10.45 -1.20
N THR A 70 -7.00 -11.79 -1.25
CA THR A 70 -6.53 -12.62 -0.13
C THR A 70 -5.03 -12.48 0.08
N ALA A 71 -4.23 -12.44 -0.99
CA ALA A 71 -2.79 -12.30 -0.91
C ALA A 71 -2.36 -10.96 -0.29
N ILE A 72 -3.04 -9.85 -0.66
CA ILE A 72 -2.87 -8.54 -0.02
C ILE A 72 -3.25 -8.59 1.46
N MET A 73 -4.38 -9.24 1.79
CA MET A 73 -4.80 -9.35 3.19
C MET A 73 -3.80 -10.16 4.02
N LEU A 74 -3.26 -11.25 3.47
CA LEU A 74 -2.19 -12.03 4.10
C LEU A 74 -0.95 -11.16 4.31
N LEU A 75 -0.48 -10.44 3.28
CA LEU A 75 0.65 -9.52 3.41
C LEU A 75 0.46 -8.45 4.48
N ASN A 76 -0.75 -7.95 4.64
CA ASN A 76 -1.08 -6.95 5.65
C ASN A 76 -1.22 -7.53 7.07
N THR A 77 -1.47 -8.84 7.19
CA THR A 77 -1.76 -9.52 8.47
C THR A 77 -0.67 -10.49 8.92
N LEU A 78 0.29 -10.80 8.04
CA LEU A 78 1.42 -11.68 8.35
C LEU A 78 2.04 -11.23 9.68
N PRO A 79 2.03 -12.10 10.72
CA PRO A 79 2.71 -11.78 11.95
C PRO A 79 4.20 -11.63 11.63
N THR A 80 4.75 -10.49 12.00
CA THR A 80 6.19 -10.25 12.02
C THR A 80 6.88 -11.02 13.12
#